data_AF-H2YLH7-F1
#
_entry.id   AF-H2YLH7-F1
#
_cell.length_a   1.000
_cell.length_b   1.000
_cell.length_c   1.000
_cell.angle_alpha   90.00
_cell.angle_beta   90.00
_cell.angle_gamma   90.00
#
_symmetry.space_group_name_H-M   'P 1'
#
loop_
_entity.id
_entity.type
_entity.pdbx_description
1 polymer ?
#
loop_
_entity_poly.entity_id
_entity_poly.type
_entity_poly.pdbx_seq_one_letter_code
_entity_poly.pdbx_strand_id
1 'polypeptide(L)'
;PNTLYASCAFCYMGAMVASNHALLYIAYPTQVLGKACKPIPVMILGVLFAHKRYPLAKYFCIFMIVLGVAGFMYKDGKGSTDSSGLFVIGFGEILLMVSLTLDGLTGVTQERMRSHYMTNHHHMMHNVNLWSCLILLVSGLIVTGEGWVFIQFVMKHPKVISHLAMFSLMSALGQHFIFLTVVTFGPLTCSVITTTRKFFTILFSVLIFGNPMNTRQWLSTILVFAGL
;
A
#
# COMPACT_ATOMS: atom_id res chain seq x y z
N PRO A 1 -12.47 -21.70 1.03
CA PRO A 1 -11.14 -21.12 0.70
C PRO A 1 -11.09 -20.34 -0.63
N ASN A 2 -11.55 -20.90 -1.76
CA ASN A 2 -11.39 -20.25 -3.09
C ASN A 2 -12.08 -18.89 -3.21
N THR A 3 -13.26 -18.72 -2.60
CA THR A 3 -13.97 -17.43 -2.55
C THR A 3 -13.22 -16.34 -1.75
N LEU A 4 -12.43 -16.73 -0.73
CA LEU A 4 -11.58 -15.81 0.02
C LEU A 4 -10.34 -15.41 -0.77
N TYR A 5 -9.75 -16.32 -1.55
CA TYR A 5 -8.65 -15.99 -2.46
C TYR A 5 -9.11 -15.05 -3.56
N ALA A 6 -10.27 -15.30 -4.17
CA ALA A 6 -10.84 -14.45 -5.19
C ALA A 6 -11.19 -13.04 -4.65
N SER A 7 -11.80 -12.94 -3.46
CA SER A 7 -12.11 -11.65 -2.85
C SER A 7 -10.86 -10.87 -2.42
N CYS A 8 -9.85 -11.57 -1.89
CA CYS A 8 -8.53 -10.99 -1.58
C CYS A 8 -7.86 -10.43 -2.84
N ALA A 9 -7.84 -11.22 -3.92
CA ALA A 9 -7.26 -10.84 -5.20
C ALA A 9 -8.01 -9.65 -5.82
N PHE A 10 -9.34 -9.62 -5.75
CA PHE A 10 -10.16 -8.51 -6.22
C PHE A 10 -9.86 -7.22 -5.45
N CYS A 11 -9.84 -7.27 -4.11
CA CYS A 11 -9.51 -6.10 -3.28
C CYS A 11 -8.09 -5.62 -3.55
N TYR A 12 -7.13 -6.54 -3.69
CA TYR A 12 -5.73 -6.21 -4.00
C TYR A 12 -5.59 -5.52 -5.36
N MET A 13 -6.23 -6.06 -6.40
CA MET A 13 -6.24 -5.48 -7.73
C MET A 13 -6.92 -4.11 -7.75
N GLY A 14 -8.10 -4.00 -7.13
CA GLY A 14 -8.82 -2.73 -7.02
C GLY A 14 -8.01 -1.67 -6.28
N ALA A 15 -7.31 -2.05 -5.20
CA ALA A 15 -6.42 -1.14 -4.49
C ALA A 15 -5.29 -0.61 -5.38
N MET A 16 -4.66 -1.48 -6.20
CA MET A 16 -3.60 -1.08 -7.13
C MET A 16 -4.12 -0.18 -8.24
N VAL A 17 -5.25 -0.52 -8.87
CA VAL A 17 -5.86 0.30 -9.93
C VAL A 17 -6.23 1.68 -9.40
N ALA A 18 -6.95 1.75 -8.27
CA ALA A 18 -7.31 3.03 -7.65
C ALA A 18 -6.07 3.84 -7.25
N SER A 19 -5.02 3.20 -6.74
CA SER A 19 -3.77 3.89 -6.39
C SER A 19 -3.03 4.43 -7.61
N ASN A 20 -3.02 3.70 -8.73
CA ASN A 20 -2.33 4.14 -9.94
C ASN A 20 -3.11 5.26 -10.63
N HIS A 21 -4.43 5.20 -10.65
CA HIS A 21 -5.25 6.31 -11.15
C HIS A 21 -5.16 7.55 -10.26
N ALA A 22 -4.99 7.40 -8.95
CA ALA A 22 -4.78 8.54 -8.06
C ALA A 22 -3.54 9.37 -8.47
N LEU A 23 -2.45 8.75 -8.93
CA LEU A 23 -1.22 9.44 -9.38
C LEU A 23 -1.47 10.49 -10.48
N LEU A 24 -2.56 10.36 -11.24
CA LEU A 24 -2.92 11.34 -12.28
C LEU A 24 -3.46 12.65 -11.70
N TYR A 25 -3.98 12.61 -10.47
CA TYR A 25 -4.67 13.73 -9.83
C TYR A 25 -3.96 14.25 -8.58
N ILE A 26 -3.10 13.44 -7.94
CA ILE A 26 -2.33 13.85 -6.75
C ILE A 26 -0.83 13.80 -7.01
N ALA A 27 -0.10 14.71 -6.37
CA ALA A 27 1.35 14.71 -6.41
C ALA A 27 1.91 13.43 -5.77
N TYR A 28 3.00 12.91 -6.34
CA TYR A 28 3.67 11.70 -5.84
C TYR A 28 3.97 11.73 -4.32
N PRO A 29 4.45 12.84 -3.72
CA PRO A 29 4.64 12.91 -2.26
C PRO A 29 3.36 12.72 -1.46
N THR A 30 2.24 13.32 -1.88
CA THR A 30 0.93 13.16 -1.24
C THR A 30 0.45 11.71 -1.30
N GLN A 31 0.70 11.02 -2.41
CA GLN A 31 0.38 9.60 -2.54
C GLN A 31 1.22 8.71 -1.63
N VAL A 32 2.54 8.96 -1.58
CA VAL A 32 3.44 8.22 -0.69
C VAL A 32 3.02 8.39 0.75
N LEU A 33 2.63 9.62 1.14
CA LEU A 33 2.09 9.93 2.45
C LEU A 33 0.79 9.17 2.75
N GLY A 34 -0.21 9.26 1.88
CA GLY A 34 -1.48 8.56 2.13
C GLY A 34 -1.29 7.04 2.18
N LYS A 35 -0.42 6.46 1.34
CA LYS A 35 -0.07 5.04 1.41
C LYS A 35 0.72 4.66 2.67
N ALA A 36 1.35 5.60 3.36
CA ALA A 36 1.97 5.33 4.66
C ALA A 36 0.93 5.15 5.77
N CYS A 37 -0.28 5.72 5.60
CA CYS A 37 -1.41 5.58 6.52
C CYS A 37 -2.15 4.23 6.40
N LYS A 38 -1.72 3.33 5.49
CA LYS A 38 -2.28 1.97 5.32
C LYS A 38 -2.49 1.18 6.63
N PRO A 39 -1.61 1.25 7.65
CA PRO A 39 -1.84 0.53 8.90
C PRO A 39 -3.16 0.87 9.61
N ILE A 40 -3.68 2.10 9.47
CA ILE A 40 -4.90 2.54 10.14
C ILE A 40 -6.13 1.77 9.63
N PRO A 41 -6.47 1.79 8.32
CA PRO A 41 -7.56 0.98 7.78
C PRO A 41 -7.37 -0.52 8.04
N VAL A 42 -6.15 -1.04 7.90
CA VAL A 42 -5.85 -2.47 8.16
C VAL A 42 -6.19 -2.84 9.62
N MET A 43 -5.88 -1.97 10.57
CA MET A 43 -6.20 -2.19 11.98
C MET A 43 -7.70 -2.09 12.25
N ILE A 44 -8.35 -1.01 11.80
CA ILE A 44 -9.79 -0.77 12.02
C ILE A 44 -10.63 -1.90 11.42
N LEU A 45 -10.39 -2.22 10.14
CA LEU A 45 -11.10 -3.29 9.46
C LEU A 45 -10.72 -4.67 10.01
N GLY A 46 -9.50 -4.86 10.49
CA GLY A 46 -9.09 -6.07 11.21
C GLY A 46 -9.88 -6.30 12.49
N VAL A 47 -10.17 -5.25 13.26
CA VAL A 47 -11.00 -5.34 14.47
C VAL A 47 -12.47 -5.59 14.10
N LEU A 48 -12.99 -4.83 13.13
CA LEU A 48 -14.40 -4.86 12.75
C LEU A 48 -14.80 -6.17 12.05
N PHE A 49 -14.00 -6.62 11.07
CA PHE A 49 -14.34 -7.77 10.22
C PHE A 49 -13.59 -9.05 10.59
N ALA A 50 -12.35 -8.99 11.08
CA ALA A 50 -11.64 -10.19 11.53
C ALA A 50 -11.79 -10.48 13.04
N HIS A 51 -12.60 -9.67 13.76
CA HIS A 51 -12.84 -9.78 15.21
C HIS A 51 -11.55 -9.91 16.05
N LYS A 52 -10.45 -9.36 15.55
CA LYS A 52 -9.16 -9.36 16.25
C LYS A 52 -9.16 -8.33 17.37
N ARG A 53 -8.70 -8.75 18.55
CA ARG A 53 -8.36 -7.83 19.65
C ARG A 53 -6.88 -7.53 19.58
N TYR A 54 -6.53 -6.26 19.37
CA TYR A 54 -5.16 -5.78 19.49
C TYR A 54 -4.97 -5.14 20.88
N PRO A 55 -3.80 -5.30 21.52
CA PRO A 55 -3.51 -4.59 22.76
C PRO A 55 -3.43 -3.08 22.50
N LEU A 56 -3.83 -2.26 23.48
CA LEU A 56 -3.86 -0.80 23.37
C LEU A 56 -2.51 -0.20 22.95
N ALA A 57 -1.41 -0.81 23.38
CA ALA A 57 -0.05 -0.44 22.96
C ALA A 57 0.11 -0.41 21.43
N LYS A 58 -0.47 -1.37 20.69
CA LYS A 58 -0.36 -1.39 19.22
C LYS A 58 -1.11 -0.23 18.56
N TYR A 59 -2.23 0.21 19.14
CA TYR A 59 -2.95 1.39 18.64
C TYR A 59 -2.10 2.65 18.81
N PHE A 60 -1.47 2.80 19.97
CA PHE A 60 -0.59 3.93 20.26
C PHE A 60 0.65 3.94 19.35
N CYS A 61 1.31 2.79 19.18
CA CYS A 61 2.44 2.63 18.25
C CYS A 61 2.07 3.04 16.82
N ILE A 62 0.95 2.52 16.29
CA ILE A 62 0.50 2.86 14.93
C ILE A 62 0.16 4.35 14.81
N PHE A 63 -0.48 4.92 15.83
CA PHE A 63 -0.79 6.33 15.87
C PHE A 63 0.48 7.19 15.84
N MET A 64 1.50 6.85 16.63
CA MET A 64 2.80 7.52 16.61
C MET A 64 3.50 7.42 15.26
N ILE A 65 3.51 6.23 14.64
CA ILE A 65 4.12 6.02 13.31
C ILE A 65 3.40 6.88 12.27
N VAL A 66 2.06 6.86 12.22
CA VAL A 66 1.32 7.62 11.21
C VAL A 66 1.44 9.12 11.44
N LEU A 67 1.33 9.60 12.68
CA LEU A 67 1.58 11.01 12.98
C LEU A 67 3.01 11.44 12.64
N GLY A 68 4.00 10.60 12.91
CA GLY A 68 5.39 10.86 12.60
C GLY A 68 5.61 10.99 11.10
N VAL A 69 5.12 10.03 10.31
CA VAL A 69 5.22 10.10 8.85
C VAL A 69 4.42 11.28 8.28
N ALA A 70 3.22 11.56 8.82
CA ALA A 70 2.41 12.72 8.47
C ALA A 70 3.16 14.05 8.70
N GLY A 71 3.71 14.23 9.89
CA GLY A 71 4.48 15.42 10.25
C GLY A 71 5.79 15.56 9.46
N PHE A 72 6.44 14.44 9.09
CA PHE A 72 7.66 14.46 8.30
C PHE A 72 7.41 14.95 6.87
N MET A 73 6.32 14.49 6.24
CA MET A 73 5.96 14.89 4.88
C MET A 73 5.21 16.23 4.82
N TYR A 74 4.82 16.80 5.96
CA TYR A 74 4.19 18.11 6.03
C TYR A 74 5.18 19.21 5.67
N LYS A 75 4.97 19.85 4.51
CA LYS A 75 5.86 20.87 3.97
C LYS A 75 5.43 22.28 4.41
N ASP A 76 6.36 23.05 4.97
CA ASP A 76 6.20 24.49 5.23
C ASP A 76 6.25 25.31 3.94
N GLY A 77 5.17 25.33 3.18
CA GLY A 77 5.12 26.15 1.98
C GLY A 77 3.70 26.40 1.51
N LYS A 78 3.16 27.57 1.89
CA LYS A 78 2.01 28.26 1.28
C LYS A 78 1.02 27.34 0.54
N GLY A 79 0.28 26.54 1.30
CA GLY A 79 -1.09 26.23 0.91
C GLY A 79 -1.85 27.55 1.01
N SER A 80 -2.27 28.04 -0.15
CA SER A 80 -3.22 29.14 -0.32
C SER A 80 -4.16 29.29 0.87
N THR A 81 -4.20 30.51 1.40
CA THR A 81 -5.34 31.05 2.12
C THR A 81 -6.63 30.66 1.39
N ASP A 82 -7.34 29.69 1.95
CA ASP A 82 -8.80 29.65 1.91
C ASP A 82 -9.28 28.94 3.17
N SER A 83 -9.20 29.72 4.25
CA SER A 83 -9.85 29.46 5.52
C SER A 83 -11.37 29.68 5.38
N SER A 84 -12.05 28.89 4.55
CA SER A 84 -13.52 28.83 4.51
C SER A 84 -14.00 27.78 3.49
N GLY A 85 -14.27 26.57 3.95
CA GLY A 85 -14.94 25.57 3.14
C GLY A 85 -14.68 24.15 3.63
N LEU A 86 -15.76 23.43 3.90
CA LEU A 86 -15.83 21.96 3.95
C LEU A 86 -14.67 21.32 3.15
N PHE A 87 -13.87 20.42 3.75
CA PHE A 87 -12.79 19.66 3.09
C PHE A 87 -13.25 19.15 1.70
N VAL A 88 -12.98 19.89 0.62
CA VAL A 88 -13.40 19.51 -0.74
C VAL A 88 -12.43 18.43 -1.16
N ILE A 89 -12.79 17.18 -0.84
CA ILE A 89 -12.00 16.01 -1.19
C ILE A 89 -11.84 15.99 -2.70
N GLY A 90 -10.62 16.15 -3.17
CA GLY A 90 -10.33 16.03 -4.60
C GLY A 90 -10.60 14.60 -5.07
N PHE A 91 -10.94 14.41 -6.34
CA PHE A 91 -11.20 13.08 -6.91
C PHE A 91 -10.03 12.10 -6.64
N GLY A 92 -8.78 12.56 -6.75
CA GLY A 92 -7.60 11.75 -6.43
C GLY A 92 -7.46 11.34 -4.97
N GLU A 93 -7.90 12.18 -4.02
CA GLU A 93 -7.91 11.86 -2.59
C GLU A 93 -9.00 10.83 -2.27
N ILE A 94 -10.17 10.93 -2.91
CA ILE A 94 -11.22 9.89 -2.81
C ILE A 94 -10.67 8.54 -3.32
N LEU A 95 -10.01 8.53 -4.49
CA LEU A 95 -9.39 7.32 -5.03
C LEU A 95 -8.34 6.72 -4.09
N LEU A 96 -7.54 7.58 -3.43
CA LEU A 96 -6.57 7.13 -2.44
C LEU A 96 -7.25 6.52 -1.20
N MET A 97 -8.33 7.12 -0.71
CA MET A 97 -9.13 6.58 0.40
C MET A 97 -9.77 5.23 0.04
N VAL A 98 -10.33 5.10 -1.16
CA VAL A 98 -10.85 3.83 -1.69
C VAL A 98 -9.73 2.79 -1.75
N SER A 99 -8.57 3.17 -2.30
CA SER A 99 -7.40 2.29 -2.40
C SER A 99 -6.93 1.79 -1.03
N LEU A 100 -6.88 2.67 -0.02
CA LEU A 100 -6.50 2.33 1.35
C LEU A 100 -7.52 1.41 2.04
N THR A 101 -8.81 1.63 1.78
CA THR A 101 -9.88 0.79 2.31
C THR A 101 -9.80 -0.61 1.71
N LEU A 102 -9.59 -0.71 0.39
CA LEU A 102 -9.39 -1.98 -0.31
C LEU A 102 -8.12 -2.70 0.17
N ASP A 103 -7.02 -1.97 0.36
CA ASP A 103 -5.79 -2.49 0.99
C ASP A 103 -6.06 -3.06 2.41
N GLY A 104 -6.93 -2.40 3.18
CA GLY A 104 -7.39 -2.86 4.49
C GLY A 104 -8.23 -4.13 4.41
N LEU A 105 -9.16 -4.23 3.45
CA LEU A 105 -9.95 -5.44 3.18
C LEU A 105 -9.08 -6.61 2.70
N THR A 106 -8.04 -6.35 1.90
CA THR A 106 -7.03 -7.36 1.56
C THR A 106 -6.33 -7.85 2.83
N GLY A 107 -5.98 -6.95 3.76
CA GLY A 107 -5.43 -7.34 5.06
C GLY A 107 -6.40 -8.22 5.87
N VAL A 108 -7.69 -7.86 5.94
CA VAL A 108 -8.71 -8.66 6.65
C VAL A 108 -8.85 -10.07 6.06
N THR A 109 -8.94 -10.17 4.73
CA THR A 109 -9.07 -11.46 4.04
C THR A 109 -7.82 -12.32 4.23
N GLN A 110 -6.62 -11.71 4.18
CA GLN A 110 -5.37 -12.37 4.53
C GLN A 110 -5.34 -12.89 5.98
N GLU A 111 -5.79 -12.09 6.95
CA GLU A 111 -5.85 -12.54 8.35
C GLU A 111 -6.83 -13.68 8.54
N ARG A 112 -8.01 -13.63 7.89
CA ARG A 112 -8.99 -14.74 7.94
C ARG A 112 -8.44 -16.03 7.31
N MET A 113 -7.71 -15.92 6.20
CA MET A 113 -7.05 -17.08 5.58
C MET A 113 -6.01 -17.69 6.52
N ARG A 114 -5.19 -16.84 7.14
CA ARG A 114 -4.16 -17.23 8.11
C ARG A 114 -4.76 -17.90 9.35
N SER A 115 -5.84 -17.34 9.91
CA SER A 115 -6.44 -17.81 11.17
C SER A 115 -7.28 -19.08 11.01
N HIS A 116 -8.03 -19.23 9.92
CA HIS A 116 -8.96 -20.35 9.73
C HIS A 116 -8.35 -21.54 8.98
N TYR A 117 -7.39 -21.32 8.09
CA TYR A 117 -6.91 -22.37 7.19
C TYR A 117 -5.42 -22.73 7.38
N MET A 118 -4.69 -22.02 8.27
CA MET A 118 -3.25 -22.21 8.51
C MET A 118 -2.45 -22.43 7.21
N THR A 119 -2.74 -21.60 6.21
CA THR A 119 -2.22 -21.80 4.86
C THR A 119 -0.73 -21.52 4.80
N ASN A 120 0.02 -22.40 4.13
CA ASN A 120 1.43 -22.14 3.83
C ASN A 120 1.54 -20.88 2.95
N HIS A 121 2.53 -20.04 3.24
CA HIS A 121 2.78 -18.78 2.51
C HIS A 121 2.92 -18.97 1.00
N HIS A 122 3.56 -20.05 0.54
CA HIS A 122 3.65 -20.37 -0.90
C HIS A 122 2.27 -20.64 -1.53
N HIS A 123 1.42 -21.41 -0.85
CA HIS A 123 0.07 -21.71 -1.33
C HIS A 123 -0.82 -20.45 -1.34
N MET A 124 -0.70 -19.59 -0.33
CA MET A 124 -1.44 -18.31 -0.30
C MET A 124 -0.98 -17.37 -1.41
N MET A 125 0.34 -17.25 -1.61
CA MET A 125 0.92 -16.42 -2.68
C MET A 125 0.49 -16.89 -4.07
N HIS A 126 0.61 -18.19 -4.35
CA HIS A 126 0.25 -18.73 -5.66
C HIS A 126 -1.23 -18.52 -5.98
N ASN A 127 -2.13 -18.84 -5.05
CA ASN A 127 -3.57 -18.71 -5.29
C ASN A 127 -4.00 -17.24 -5.43
N VAL A 128 -3.52 -16.33 -4.57
CA VAL A 128 -3.86 -14.90 -4.69
C VAL A 128 -3.33 -14.34 -6.02
N ASN A 129 -2.09 -14.65 -6.39
CA ASN A 129 -1.51 -14.16 -7.65
C ASN A 129 -2.20 -14.75 -8.88
N LEU A 130 -2.60 -16.03 -8.85
CA LEU A 130 -3.34 -16.66 -9.95
C LEU A 130 -4.70 -15.97 -10.15
N TRP A 131 -5.47 -15.78 -9.08
CA TRP A 131 -6.73 -15.04 -9.15
C TRP A 131 -6.54 -13.58 -9.58
N SER A 132 -5.50 -12.90 -9.11
CA SER A 132 -5.18 -11.53 -9.54
C SER A 132 -4.82 -11.47 -11.02
N CYS A 133 -4.09 -12.45 -11.55
CA CYS A 133 -3.76 -12.54 -12.97
C CYS A 133 -5.02 -12.74 -13.82
N LEU A 134 -5.91 -13.66 -13.40
CA LEU A 134 -7.18 -13.88 -14.09
C LEU A 134 -8.06 -12.62 -14.11
N ILE A 135 -8.21 -11.95 -12.96
CA ILE A 135 -9.00 -10.71 -12.86
C ILE A 135 -8.40 -9.63 -13.77
N LEU A 136 -7.08 -9.44 -13.75
CA LEU A 136 -6.39 -8.45 -14.59
C LEU A 136 -6.51 -8.78 -16.08
N LEU A 137 -6.37 -10.04 -16.46
CA LEU A 137 -6.52 -10.48 -17.85
C LEU A 137 -7.93 -10.16 -18.36
N VAL A 138 -8.96 -10.51 -17.58
CA VAL A 138 -10.36 -10.25 -17.94
C VAL A 138 -10.64 -8.75 -17.97
N SER A 139 -10.27 -7.99 -16.93
CA SER A 139 -10.54 -6.56 -16.89
C SER A 139 -9.74 -5.76 -17.93
N GLY A 140 -8.46 -6.10 -18.13
CA GLY A 140 -7.56 -5.38 -19.02
C GLY A 140 -7.80 -5.65 -20.51
N LEU A 141 -8.24 -6.86 -20.87
CA LEU A 141 -8.56 -7.20 -22.26
C LEU A 141 -10.01 -6.87 -22.64
N ILE A 142 -10.97 -7.17 -21.77
CA ILE A 142 -12.39 -7.08 -22.11
C ILE A 142 -12.98 -5.72 -21.74
N VAL A 143 -12.59 -5.13 -20.61
CA VAL A 143 -13.23 -3.91 -20.09
C VAL A 143 -12.53 -2.64 -20.56
N THR A 144 -11.20 -2.57 -20.41
CA THR A 144 -10.44 -1.35 -20.76
C THR A 144 -9.82 -1.39 -22.16
N GLY A 145 -9.60 -2.59 -22.71
CA GLY A 145 -8.94 -2.78 -24.01
C GLY A 145 -7.45 -2.40 -24.03
N GLU A 146 -6.90 -1.96 -22.89
CA GLU A 146 -5.49 -1.54 -22.77
C GLU A 146 -4.50 -2.70 -23.00
N GLY A 147 -4.95 -3.95 -22.79
CA GLY A 147 -4.13 -5.12 -23.09
C GLY A 147 -3.69 -5.19 -24.56
N TRP A 148 -4.54 -4.78 -25.49
CA TRP A 148 -4.20 -4.75 -26.92
C TRP A 148 -3.19 -3.65 -27.24
N VAL A 149 -3.37 -2.47 -26.64
CA VAL A 149 -2.43 -1.34 -26.75
C VAL A 149 -1.05 -1.73 -26.21
N PHE A 150 -1.03 -2.44 -25.07
CA PHE A 150 0.20 -2.96 -24.48
C PHE A 150 0.92 -3.95 -25.41
N ILE A 151 0.20 -4.87 -26.05
CA ILE A 151 0.80 -5.82 -27.02
C ILE A 151 1.44 -5.05 -28.18
N GLN A 152 0.74 -4.08 -28.76
CA GLN A 152 1.30 -3.25 -29.84
C GLN A 152 2.53 -2.47 -29.39
N PHE A 153 2.53 -1.95 -28.16
CA PHE A 153 3.67 -1.26 -27.59
C PHE A 153 4.89 -2.18 -27.42
N VAL A 154 4.69 -3.40 -26.92
CA VAL A 154 5.77 -4.40 -26.76
C VAL A 154 6.34 -4.82 -28.11
N MET A 155 5.49 -4.99 -29.14
CA MET A 155 5.94 -5.30 -30.51
C MET A 155 6.82 -4.18 -31.07
N LYS A 156 6.49 -2.92 -30.78
CA LYS A 156 7.27 -1.76 -31.21
C LYS A 156 8.58 -1.59 -30.43
N HIS A 157 8.59 -1.97 -29.16
CA HIS A 157 9.74 -1.82 -28.25
C HIS A 157 10.07 -3.13 -27.51
N PRO A 158 10.68 -4.12 -28.18
CA PRO A 158 10.93 -5.44 -27.59
C PRO A 158 11.91 -5.40 -26.40
N LYS A 159 12.77 -4.38 -26.31
CA LYS A 159 13.65 -4.15 -25.15
C LYS A 159 12.89 -3.97 -23.84
N VAL A 160 11.61 -3.58 -23.88
CA VAL A 160 10.78 -3.45 -22.67
C VAL A 160 10.56 -4.80 -21.97
N ILE A 161 10.62 -5.91 -22.71
CA ILE A 161 10.45 -7.26 -22.16
C ILE A 161 11.54 -7.57 -21.12
N SER A 162 12.80 -7.20 -21.37
CA SER A 162 13.89 -7.46 -20.42
C SER A 162 13.73 -6.62 -19.15
N HIS A 163 13.31 -5.36 -19.26
CA HIS A 163 13.01 -4.51 -18.12
C HIS A 163 11.84 -5.05 -17.30
N LEU A 164 10.76 -5.51 -17.96
CA LEU A 164 9.62 -6.13 -17.30
C LEU A 164 10.00 -7.45 -16.62
N ALA A 165 10.85 -8.27 -17.26
CA ALA A 165 11.33 -9.52 -16.69
C ALA A 165 12.19 -9.29 -15.44
N MET A 166 13.10 -8.31 -15.48
CA MET A 166 13.91 -7.95 -14.32
C MET A 166 13.04 -7.38 -13.18
N PHE A 167 12.08 -6.53 -13.52
CA PHE A 167 11.12 -5.98 -12.57
C PHE A 167 10.24 -7.08 -11.95
N SER A 168 9.73 -8.02 -12.75
CA SER A 168 8.89 -9.12 -12.26
C SER A 168 9.66 -10.10 -11.40
N LEU A 169 10.93 -10.39 -11.72
CA LEU A 169 11.80 -11.23 -10.91
C LEU A 169 12.05 -10.61 -9.53
N MET A 170 12.43 -9.33 -9.48
CA MET A 170 12.60 -8.61 -8.20
C MET A 170 11.28 -8.51 -7.43
N SER A 171 10.16 -8.27 -8.13
CA SER A 171 8.83 -8.22 -7.52
C SER A 171 8.44 -9.58 -6.92
N ALA A 172 8.73 -10.69 -7.61
CA ALA A 172 8.45 -12.04 -7.12
C ALA A 172 9.23 -12.35 -5.83
N LEU A 173 10.51 -12.00 -5.78
CA LEU A 173 11.31 -12.11 -4.56
C LEU A 173 10.75 -11.24 -3.42
N GLY A 174 10.35 -10.00 -3.72
CA GLY A 174 9.72 -9.12 -2.73
C GLY A 174 8.39 -9.66 -2.21
N GLN A 175 7.54 -10.18 -3.10
CA GLN A 175 6.26 -10.79 -2.73
C GLN A 175 6.45 -12.02 -1.84
N HIS A 176 7.48 -12.82 -2.07
CA HIS A 176 7.79 -13.95 -1.20
C HIS A 176 7.95 -13.52 0.26
N PHE A 177 8.74 -12.47 0.52
CA PHE A 177 8.91 -11.91 1.88
C PHE A 177 7.62 -11.28 2.44
N ILE A 178 6.81 -10.65 1.59
CA ILE A 178 5.51 -10.09 2.00
C ILE A 178 4.60 -11.21 2.48
N PHE A 179 4.39 -12.26 1.68
CA PHE A 179 3.50 -13.37 2.04
C PHE A 179 4.04 -14.17 3.24
N LEU A 180 5.35 -14.36 3.34
CA LEU A 180 5.99 -14.94 4.53
C LEU A 180 5.66 -14.11 5.78
N THR A 181 5.85 -12.80 5.73
CA THR A 181 5.55 -11.89 6.85
C THR A 181 4.07 -11.92 7.22
N VAL A 182 3.18 -11.94 6.24
CA VAL A 182 1.73 -12.00 6.47
C VAL A 182 1.34 -13.30 7.16
N VAL A 183 1.87 -14.46 6.74
CA VAL A 183 1.54 -15.75 7.37
C VAL A 183 2.14 -15.85 8.78
N THR A 184 3.39 -15.39 8.97
CA THR A 184 4.08 -15.50 10.27
C THR A 184 3.56 -14.48 11.30
N PHE A 185 3.45 -13.21 10.92
CA PHE A 185 3.20 -12.09 11.85
C PHE A 185 1.85 -11.38 11.64
N GLY A 186 1.12 -11.73 10.58
CA GLY A 186 -0.13 -11.10 10.21
C GLY A 186 0.03 -9.87 9.30
N PRO A 187 -1.07 -9.44 8.65
CA PRO A 187 -1.05 -8.36 7.67
C PRO A 187 -0.85 -6.98 8.29
N LEU A 188 -1.24 -6.78 9.55
CA LEU A 188 -0.98 -5.53 10.27
C LEU A 188 0.53 -5.28 10.42
N THR A 189 1.27 -6.28 10.90
CA THR A 189 2.73 -6.21 11.05
C THR A 189 3.41 -6.02 9.70
N CYS A 190 2.94 -6.70 8.65
CA CYS A 190 3.43 -6.48 7.29
C CYS A 190 3.21 -5.03 6.82
N SER A 191 2.07 -4.42 7.13
CA SER A 191 1.82 -3.02 6.82
C SER A 191 2.78 -2.09 7.56
N VAL A 192 3.07 -2.35 8.84
CA VAL A 192 4.03 -1.56 9.62
C VAL A 192 5.44 -1.68 9.04
N ILE A 193 5.91 -2.89 8.74
CA ILE A 193 7.24 -3.13 8.14
C ILE A 193 7.38 -2.40 6.80
N THR A 194 6.37 -2.44 5.95
CA THR A 194 6.42 -1.76 4.64
C THR A 194 6.38 -0.23 4.76
N THR A 195 5.61 0.32 5.70
CA THR A 195 5.63 1.76 6.02
C THR A 195 7.00 2.18 6.57
N THR A 196 7.57 1.39 7.46
CA THR A 196 8.91 1.61 8.03
C THR A 196 9.97 1.66 6.93
N ARG A 197 9.97 0.70 6.02
CA ARG A 197 10.86 0.68 4.85
C ARG A 197 10.75 1.97 4.03
N LYS A 198 9.52 2.41 3.71
CA LYS A 198 9.29 3.66 2.96
C LYS A 198 9.86 4.86 3.71
N PHE A 199 9.62 4.94 5.01
CA PHE A 199 10.14 6.02 5.85
C PHE A 199 11.67 6.06 5.83
N PHE A 200 12.35 4.92 6.01
CA PHE A 200 13.81 4.84 5.90
C PHE A 200 14.32 5.24 4.52
N THR A 201 13.64 4.86 3.44
CA THR A 201 14.00 5.31 2.08
C THR A 201 13.90 6.83 1.95
N ILE A 202 12.87 7.46 2.53
CA ILE A 202 12.72 8.92 2.54
C ILE A 202 13.84 9.56 3.37
N LEU A 203 14.09 9.05 4.58
CA LEU A 203 15.14 9.57 5.46
C LEU A 203 16.53 9.50 4.80
N PHE A 204 16.87 8.35 4.22
CA PHE A 204 18.13 8.14 3.51
C PHE A 204 18.28 9.06 2.30
N SER A 205 17.19 9.28 1.55
CA SER A 205 17.15 10.24 0.46
C SER A 205 17.49 11.66 0.95
N VAL A 206 16.85 12.13 2.02
CA VAL A 206 17.13 13.46 2.59
C VAL A 206 18.57 13.60 3.07
N LEU A 207 19.12 12.56 3.71
CA LEU A 207 20.50 12.53 4.20
C LEU A 207 21.53 12.56 3.05
N ILE A 208 21.30 11.80 1.98
CA ILE A 208 22.21 11.79 0.81
C ILE A 208 22.15 13.11 0.05
N PHE A 209 20.95 13.62 -0.22
CA PHE A 209 20.79 14.85 -1.01
C PHE A 209 21.11 16.12 -0.22
N GLY A 210 21.50 16.02 1.05
CA GLY A 210 21.92 17.15 1.87
C GLY A 210 20.83 18.19 2.11
N ASN A 211 19.55 17.78 2.07
CA ASN A 211 18.45 18.70 2.30
C ASN A 211 18.35 19.02 3.81
N PRO A 212 18.46 20.30 4.24
CA PRO A 212 18.42 20.64 5.65
C PRO A 212 17.07 20.26 6.26
N MET A 213 17.09 19.37 7.24
CA MET A 213 15.89 18.91 7.95
C MET A 213 15.43 19.95 8.95
N ASN A 214 14.17 20.36 8.86
CA ASN A 214 13.59 21.29 9.81
C ASN A 214 13.40 20.61 11.19
N THR A 215 13.34 21.37 12.28
CA THR A 215 13.17 20.83 13.66
C THR A 215 11.96 19.90 13.78
N ARG A 216 10.88 20.20 13.04
CA ARG A 216 9.69 19.34 12.99
C ARG A 216 9.95 17.99 12.34
N GLN A 217 10.73 17.93 11.26
CA GLN A 217 11.07 16.68 10.60
C GLN A 217 11.93 15.80 11.52
N TRP A 218 12.80 16.43 12.33
CA TRP A 218 13.54 15.73 13.39
C TRP A 218 12.62 15.16 14.48
N LEU A 219 11.68 15.96 14.99
CA LEU A 219 10.67 15.48 15.96
C LEU A 219 9.82 14.35 15.39
N SER A 220 9.39 14.48 14.13
CA SER A 220 8.67 13.44 13.40
C SER A 220 9.48 12.15 13.27
N THR A 221 10.77 12.25 12.97
CA THR A 221 11.66 11.09 12.93
C THR A 221 11.73 10.38 14.28
N ILE A 222 11.96 11.14 15.36
CA ILE A 222 11.98 10.58 16.73
C ILE A 222 10.64 9.91 17.07
N LEU A 223 9.52 10.52 16.67
CA LEU A 223 8.19 9.98 16.92
C LEU A 223 7.94 8.66 16.17
N VAL A 224 8.39 8.54 14.91
CA VAL A 224 8.32 7.27 14.16
C VAL A 224 9.16 6.21 14.86
N PHE A 225 10.40 6.52 15.25
CA PHE A 225 11.28 5.57 15.94
C PHE A 225 10.74 5.13 17.31
N ALA A 226 10.05 6.02 18.03
CA ALA A 226 9.43 5.67 19.30
C ALA A 226 8.15 4.80 19.14
N GLY A 227 7.51 4.86 17.96
CA GLY A 227 6.33 4.05 17.65
C GLY A 227 6.64 2.68 17.04
N LEU A 228 7.85 2.48 16.50
CA LEU A 228 8.35 1.21 15.96
C LEU A 228 8.77 0.24 17.06
#